data_AF-A0A2H0L5W4-F1
#
_entry.id   AF-A0A2H0L5W4-F1
#
_cell.length_a   1.000
_cell.length_b   1.000
_cell.length_c   1.000
_cell.angle_alpha   90.00
_cell.angle_beta   90.00
_cell.angle_gamma   90.00
#
_symmetry.space_group_name_H-M   'P 1'
#
loop_
_entity.id
_entity.type
_entity.pdbx_description
1 polymer ?
#
loop_
_entity_poly.entity_id
_entity_poly.type
_entity_poly.pdbx_seq_one_letter_code
_entity_poly.pdbx_strand_id
1 'polypeptide(L)'
;MKLTQQEINKRMIEWRNLKKMYTNADQKRNSLKEEVKALKQQIAGLSPLQDEVEKLKLRIEELEREKFRTNRDSRKKSKVLPRYKKTKKAGRSNESYRRPLPKPEAITDEVVINVENCPKCGAK
;
A
#
# COMPACT_ATOMS: atom_id res chain seq x y z
N MET A 1 -3.90 45.27 -65.77
CA MET A 1 -2.49 44.92 -65.52
C MET A 1 -2.34 43.40 -65.53
N LYS A 2 -1.42 42.85 -66.32
CA LYS A 2 -1.13 41.40 -66.32
C LYS A 2 -0.03 41.14 -65.28
N LEU A 3 -0.21 40.13 -64.43
CA LEU A 3 0.83 39.71 -63.49
C LEU A 3 2.04 39.18 -64.26
N THR A 4 3.22 39.41 -63.72
CA THR A 4 4.46 38.86 -64.27
C THR A 4 4.54 37.37 -64.00
N GLN A 5 5.22 36.61 -64.87
CA GLN A 5 5.36 35.16 -64.70
C GLN A 5 6.04 34.77 -63.37
N GLN A 6 6.94 35.63 -62.88
CA GLN A 6 7.63 35.42 -61.60
C GLN A 6 6.65 35.52 -60.41
N GLU A 7 5.73 36.47 -60.43
CA GLU A 7 4.71 36.61 -59.38
C GLU A 7 3.72 35.43 -59.40
N ILE A 8 3.35 34.96 -60.60
CA ILE A 8 2.51 33.77 -60.75
C ILE A 8 3.18 32.55 -60.11
N ASN A 9 4.47 32.34 -60.41
CA ASN A 9 5.23 31.23 -59.84
C ASN A 9 5.35 31.31 -58.31
N LYS A 10 5.62 32.51 -57.75
CA LYS A 10 5.66 32.72 -56.29
C LYS A 10 4.32 32.37 -55.63
N ARG A 11 3.21 32.89 -56.17
CA ARG A 11 1.86 32.59 -55.66
C ARG A 11 1.51 31.11 -55.74
N MET A 12 1.94 30.42 -56.80
CA MET A 12 1.72 28.98 -56.93
C MET A 12 2.47 28.16 -55.88
N ILE A 13 3.69 28.57 -55.52
CA ILE A 13 4.47 27.94 -54.45
C ILE A 13 3.80 28.18 -53.09
N GLU A 14 3.41 29.42 -52.81
CA GLU A 14 2.69 29.79 -51.58
C GLU A 14 1.40 28.98 -51.44
N TRP A 15 0.61 28.88 -52.51
CA TRP A 15 -0.64 28.12 -52.50
C TRP A 15 -0.40 26.63 -52.24
N ARG A 16 0.62 26.03 -52.87
CA ARG A 16 1.00 24.63 -52.60
C ARG A 16 1.42 24.42 -51.16
N ASN A 17 2.18 25.35 -50.59
CA ASN A 17 2.62 25.29 -49.21
C ASN A 17 1.44 25.43 -48.25
N LEU A 18 0.54 26.39 -48.48
CA LEU A 18 -0.68 26.57 -47.70
C LEU A 18 -1.57 25.33 -47.74
N LYS A 19 -1.73 24.73 -48.92
CA LYS A 19 -2.51 23.49 -49.08
C LYS A 19 -1.92 22.34 -48.25
N LYS A 20 -0.60 22.15 -48.28
CA LYS A 20 0.09 21.14 -47.46
C LYS A 20 -0.05 21.42 -45.96
N MET A 21 0.10 22.67 -45.55
CA MET A 21 -0.05 23.06 -44.14
C MET A 21 -1.48 22.82 -43.66
N TYR A 22 -2.48 23.15 -44.48
CA TYR A 22 -3.88 22.91 -44.16
C TYR A 22 -4.18 21.42 -44.01
N THR A 23 -3.71 20.58 -44.94
CA THR A 23 -3.94 19.12 -44.84
C THR A 23 -3.28 18.54 -43.58
N ASN A 24 -2.08 18.98 -43.24
CA ASN A 24 -1.38 18.53 -42.04
C ASN A 24 -2.11 18.99 -40.76
N ALA A 25 -2.57 20.25 -40.75
CA ALA A 25 -3.33 20.80 -39.63
C ALA A 25 -4.67 20.08 -39.45
N ASP A 26 -5.37 19.74 -40.54
CA ASP A 26 -6.63 19.01 -40.49
C ASP A 26 -6.44 17.58 -40.00
N GLN A 27 -5.42 16.88 -40.48
CA GLN A 27 -5.05 15.55 -39.98
C GLN A 27 -4.74 15.58 -38.48
N LYS A 28 -3.92 16.53 -38.02
CA LYS A 28 -3.59 16.69 -36.60
C LYS A 28 -4.81 17.06 -35.77
N ARG A 29 -5.70 17.90 -36.29
CA ARG A 29 -6.96 18.24 -35.62
C ARG A 29 -7.84 17.00 -35.45
N ASN A 30 -7.91 16.13 -36.46
CA ASN A 30 -8.71 14.92 -36.40
C ASN A 30 -8.11 13.90 -35.42
N SER A 31 -6.79 13.70 -35.42
CA SER A 31 -6.13 12.82 -34.45
C SER A 31 -6.36 13.30 -33.01
N LEU A 32 -6.20 14.62 -32.76
CA LEU A 32 -6.45 15.19 -31.42
C LEU A 32 -7.92 15.05 -30.99
N LYS A 33 -8.87 15.16 -31.92
CA LYS A 33 -10.30 14.92 -31.60
C LYS A 33 -10.56 13.48 -31.19
N GLU A 34 -9.92 12.52 -31.87
CA GLU A 34 -10.03 11.10 -31.53
C GLU A 34 -9.40 10.80 -30.17
N GLU A 35 -8.20 11.35 -29.90
CA GLU A 35 -7.54 11.24 -28.59
C GLU A 35 -8.40 11.82 -27.47
N VAL A 36 -8.96 13.02 -27.65
CA VAL A 36 -9.87 13.63 -26.66
C VAL A 36 -11.11 12.76 -26.42
N LYS A 37 -11.68 12.16 -27.47
CA LYS A 37 -12.82 11.26 -27.34
C LYS A 37 -12.45 9.99 -26.55
N ALA A 38 -11.30 9.39 -26.85
CA ALA A 38 -10.80 8.22 -26.13
C ALA A 38 -10.51 8.52 -24.66
N LEU A 39 -9.85 9.63 -24.36
CA LEU A 39 -9.57 10.07 -22.98
C LEU A 39 -10.86 10.33 -22.20
N LYS A 40 -11.86 10.97 -22.81
CA LYS A 40 -13.18 11.17 -22.18
C LYS A 40 -13.86 9.84 -21.85
N GLN A 41 -13.77 8.85 -22.71
CA GLN A 41 -14.31 7.51 -22.44
C GLN A 41 -13.57 6.83 -21.29
N GLN A 42 -12.24 6.94 -21.24
CA GLN A 42 -11.46 6.41 -20.12
C GLN A 42 -11.83 7.07 -18.79
N ILE A 43 -11.94 8.41 -18.76
CA ILE A 43 -12.36 9.15 -17.57
C ILE A 43 -13.76 8.73 -17.12
N ALA A 44 -14.72 8.60 -18.06
CA ALA A 44 -16.07 8.13 -17.75
C ALA A 44 -16.08 6.69 -17.20
N GLY A 45 -15.15 5.84 -17.60
CA GLY A 45 -14.97 4.50 -17.03
C GLY A 45 -14.36 4.50 -15.63
N LEU A 46 -13.55 5.51 -15.29
CA LEU A 46 -12.88 5.62 -13.99
C LEU A 46 -13.75 6.28 -12.91
N SER A 47 -14.68 7.16 -13.29
CA SER A 47 -15.58 7.83 -12.32
C SER A 47 -16.39 6.87 -11.42
N PRO A 48 -17.03 5.79 -11.93
CA PRO A 48 -17.76 4.88 -11.04
C PRO A 48 -16.84 4.16 -10.05
N LEU A 49 -15.59 3.86 -10.45
CA LEU A 49 -14.60 3.24 -9.57
C LEU A 49 -14.17 4.19 -8.44
N GLN A 50 -14.09 5.49 -8.71
CA GLN A 50 -13.80 6.48 -7.68
C GLN A 50 -14.93 6.55 -6.64
N ASP A 51 -16.18 6.58 -7.09
CA ASP A 51 -17.35 6.58 -6.20
C ASP A 51 -17.40 5.29 -5.35
N GLU A 52 -17.07 4.14 -5.92
CA GLU A 52 -16.99 2.87 -5.18
C GLU A 52 -15.86 2.89 -4.14
N VAL A 53 -14.68 3.40 -4.51
CA VAL A 53 -13.56 3.55 -3.57
C VAL A 53 -13.92 4.46 -2.40
N GLU A 54 -14.62 5.57 -2.65
CA GLU A 54 -15.07 6.47 -1.59
C GLU A 54 -16.10 5.80 -0.67
N LYS A 55 -17.07 5.07 -1.23
CA LYS A 55 -18.03 4.29 -0.44
C LYS A 55 -17.34 3.23 0.42
N LEU A 56 -16.36 2.52 -0.13
CA LEU A 56 -15.60 1.51 0.60
C LEU A 56 -14.75 2.14 1.71
N LYS A 57 -14.13 3.29 1.49
CA LYS A 57 -13.39 4.04 2.53
C LYS A 57 -14.31 4.40 3.70
N LEU A 58 -15.49 4.96 3.42
CA LEU A 58 -16.47 5.28 4.46
C LEU A 58 -16.88 4.02 5.24
N ARG A 59 -17.10 2.91 4.54
CA ARG A 59 -17.46 1.65 5.19
C ARG A 59 -16.34 1.09 6.07
N ILE A 60 -15.08 1.20 5.63
CA ILE A 60 -13.91 0.82 6.42
C ILE A 60 -13.85 1.67 7.69
N GLU A 61 -13.99 2.99 7.57
CA GLU A 61 -13.99 3.89 8.73
C GLU A 61 -15.10 3.57 9.74
N GLU A 62 -16.31 3.26 9.26
CA GLU A 62 -17.42 2.81 10.11
C GLU A 62 -17.07 1.53 10.88
N LEU A 63 -16.56 0.52 10.17
CA LEU A 63 -16.20 -0.77 10.76
C LEU A 63 -15.05 -0.64 11.76
N GLU A 64 -14.07 0.23 11.48
CA GLU A 64 -13.01 0.56 12.42
C GLU A 64 -13.60 1.18 13.68
N ARG A 65 -14.47 2.20 13.56
CA ARG A 65 -15.14 2.82 14.72
C ARG A 65 -15.92 1.80 15.54
N GLU A 66 -16.65 0.89 14.92
CA GLU A 66 -17.40 -0.17 15.62
C GLU A 66 -16.49 -1.14 16.37
N LYS A 67 -15.39 -1.59 15.74
CA LYS A 67 -14.39 -2.46 16.39
C LYS A 67 -13.68 -1.79 17.57
N PHE A 68 -13.49 -0.48 17.53
CA PHE A 68 -12.92 0.26 18.66
C PHE A 68 -13.96 0.61 19.76
N ARG A 69 -15.25 0.73 19.43
CA ARG A 69 -16.34 0.93 20.41
C ARG A 69 -16.65 -0.32 21.24
N THR A 70 -16.71 -1.49 20.60
CA THR A 70 -17.01 -2.77 21.27
C THR A 70 -15.98 -3.17 22.35
N ASN A 71 -14.73 -2.72 22.22
CA ASN A 71 -13.69 -2.91 23.23
C ASN A 71 -13.79 -1.95 24.44
N ARG A 72 -14.55 -0.85 24.33
CA ARG A 72 -14.75 0.12 25.42
C ARG A 72 -15.95 -0.25 26.30
N ASP A 73 -17.03 -0.75 25.70
CA ASP A 73 -18.26 -1.09 26.44
C ASP A 73 -18.22 -2.47 27.10
N SER A 74 -17.41 -3.40 26.59
CA SER A 74 -17.14 -4.70 27.25
C SER A 74 -16.40 -4.54 28.58
N ARG A 75 -15.74 -3.41 28.84
CA ARG A 75 -15.11 -3.10 30.14
C ARG A 75 -16.05 -2.48 31.17
N LYS A 76 -17.23 -1.99 30.77
CA LYS A 76 -18.20 -1.33 31.67
C LYS A 76 -19.41 -2.20 32.03
N LYS A 77 -19.63 -3.32 31.33
CA LYS A 77 -20.66 -4.32 31.66
C LYS A 77 -20.08 -5.63 32.19
N SER A 78 -18.86 -5.65 32.71
CA SER A 78 -18.51 -6.71 33.66
C SER A 78 -19.41 -6.51 34.88
N LYS A 79 -20.31 -7.47 35.10
CA LYS A 79 -21.01 -7.65 36.38
C LYS A 79 -20.01 -7.30 37.47
N VAL A 80 -20.38 -6.41 38.39
CA VAL A 80 -19.61 -6.17 39.60
C VAL A 80 -19.57 -7.50 40.33
N LEU A 81 -18.58 -8.32 40.00
CA LEU A 81 -18.27 -9.52 40.74
C LEU A 81 -17.97 -9.04 42.15
N PRO A 82 -18.47 -9.72 43.20
CA PRO A 82 -18.15 -9.35 44.56
C PRO A 82 -16.64 -9.15 44.66
N ARG A 83 -16.24 -7.99 45.19
CA ARG A 83 -14.85 -7.58 45.30
C ARG A 83 -14.17 -8.56 46.27
N TYR A 84 -13.72 -9.70 45.77
CA TYR A 84 -12.99 -10.68 46.58
C TYR A 84 -11.79 -9.96 47.17
N LYS A 85 -11.71 -9.97 48.51
CA LYS A 85 -10.56 -9.44 49.24
C LYS A 85 -9.32 -10.09 48.63
N LYS A 86 -8.42 -9.28 48.06
CA LYS A 86 -7.15 -9.77 47.52
C LYS A 86 -6.41 -10.44 48.68
N THR A 87 -6.40 -11.76 48.74
CA THR A 87 -5.50 -12.47 49.63
C THR A 87 -4.08 -12.13 49.21
N LYS A 88 -3.21 -11.83 50.18
CA LYS A 88 -1.80 -11.56 49.90
C LYS A 88 -1.25 -12.80 49.20
N LYS A 89 -0.91 -12.68 47.91
CA LYS A 89 -0.28 -13.77 47.17
C LYS A 89 1.04 -14.07 47.89
N ALA A 90 1.21 -15.30 48.36
CA ALA A 90 2.50 -15.75 48.86
C ALA A 90 3.53 -15.49 47.74
N GLY A 91 4.66 -14.88 48.09
CA GLY A 91 5.76 -14.70 47.16
C GLY A 91 6.15 -16.05 46.57
N ARG A 92 6.41 -16.11 45.27
CA ARG A 92 6.93 -17.33 44.65
C ARG A 92 8.27 -17.65 45.31
N SER A 93 8.49 -18.91 45.69
CA SER A 93 9.81 -19.36 46.15
C SER A 93 10.84 -19.17 45.03
N ASN A 94 12.10 -18.98 45.40
CA ASN A 94 13.18 -18.75 44.44
C ASN A 94 13.35 -19.95 43.49
N GLU A 95 13.10 -21.18 43.96
CA GLU A 95 13.01 -22.39 43.12
C GLU A 95 12.04 -22.25 41.94
N SER A 96 10.93 -21.50 42.08
CA SER A 96 9.94 -21.35 41.00
C SER A 96 10.49 -20.66 39.76
N TYR A 97 11.61 -19.94 39.87
CA TYR A 97 12.27 -19.27 38.74
C TYR A 97 13.34 -20.14 38.09
N ARG A 98 13.69 -21.28 38.70
CA ARG A 98 14.69 -22.19 38.16
C ARG A 98 14.03 -23.19 37.21
N ARG A 99 14.68 -23.43 36.08
CA ARG A 99 14.28 -24.54 35.20
C ARG A 99 14.58 -25.85 35.93
N PRO A 100 13.70 -26.86 35.87
CA PRO A 100 14.02 -28.17 36.40
C PRO A 100 15.24 -28.72 35.67
N LEU A 101 16.19 -29.26 36.42
CA LEU A 101 17.30 -30.00 35.83
C LEU A 101 16.73 -31.23 35.11
N PRO A 102 17.24 -31.58 33.92
CA PRO A 102 16.85 -32.81 33.26
C PRO A 102 17.13 -34.01 34.17
N LYS A 103 16.28 -35.04 34.07
CA LYS A 103 16.49 -36.30 34.78
C LYS A 103 17.80 -36.94 34.28
N PRO A 104 18.54 -37.69 35.13
CA PRO A 104 19.79 -38.34 34.71
C PRO A 104 19.59 -39.30 33.53
N GLU A 105 18.41 -39.94 33.44
CA GLU A 105 18.02 -40.82 32.31
C GLU A 105 17.90 -40.08 30.97
N ALA A 106 17.74 -38.76 30.98
CA ALA A 106 17.56 -37.94 29.78
C ALA A 106 18.86 -37.29 29.28
N ILE A 107 19.98 -37.50 29.99
CA ILE A 107 21.29 -37.03 29.58
C ILE A 107 21.90 -38.13 28.70
N THR A 108 21.92 -37.91 27.39
CA THR A 108 22.42 -38.92 26.43
C THR A 108 23.94 -38.93 26.37
N ASP A 109 24.58 -37.76 26.43
CA ASP A 109 26.02 -37.61 26.22
C ASP A 109 26.59 -36.48 27.08
N GLU A 110 27.77 -36.71 27.65
CA GLU A 110 28.57 -35.71 28.34
C GLU A 110 29.81 -35.40 27.49
N VAL A 111 29.89 -34.18 26.96
CA VAL A 111 31.05 -33.74 26.16
C VAL A 111 31.80 -32.66 26.94
N VAL A 112 33.04 -32.97 27.31
CA VAL A 112 33.95 -32.00 27.90
C VAL A 112 34.52 -31.13 26.79
N ILE A 113 34.03 -29.90 26.68
CA ILE A 113 34.53 -28.92 25.73
C ILE A 113 35.53 -28.02 26.46
N ASN A 114 36.80 -28.10 26.07
CA ASN A 114 37.83 -27.17 26.54
C ASN A 114 37.52 -25.76 26.05
N VAL A 115 37.82 -24.76 26.87
CA VAL A 115 37.46 -23.34 26.60
C VAL A 115 38.02 -22.84 25.26
N GLU A 116 39.18 -23.35 24.85
CA GLU A 116 39.84 -23.05 23.57
C GLU A 116 39.04 -23.51 22.34
N ASN A 117 38.24 -24.57 22.49
CA ASN A 117 37.45 -25.16 21.40
C ASN A 117 35.95 -24.83 21.50
N CYS A 118 35.59 -23.74 22.19
CA CYS A 118 34.19 -23.33 22.32
C CYS A 118 33.64 -22.84 20.96
N PRO A 119 32.62 -23.50 20.38
CA PRO A 119 32.10 -23.16 19.04
C PRO A 119 31.32 -21.84 18.98
N LYS A 120 30.97 -21.25 20.15
CA LYS A 120 30.24 -19.97 20.24
C LYS A 120 31.11 -18.82 20.75
N CYS A 121 31.99 -19.13 21.69
CA CYS A 121 33.00 -18.25 22.22
C CYS A 121 34.30 -18.58 21.46
N GLY A 122 34.47 -18.03 20.26
CA GLY A 122 35.72 -18.21 19.50
C GLY A 122 36.88 -17.66 20.31
N ALA A 123 37.55 -18.54 21.06
CA ALA A 123 38.78 -18.23 21.75
C ALA A 123 39.88 -18.14 20.69
N LYS A 124 40.57 -17.00 20.66
CA LYS A 124 41.92 -16.93 20.09
C LYS A 124 42.90 -17.42 21.14
#